data_AF-A0A3D4UNY1-F1
#
_entry.id   AF-A0A3D4UNY1-F1
#
_cell.length_a   1.000
_cell.length_b   1.000
_cell.length_c   1.000
_cell.angle_alpha   90.00
_cell.angle_beta   90.00
_cell.angle_gamma   90.00
#
_symmetry.space_group_name_H-M   'P 1'
#
loop_
_entity.id
_entity.type
_entity.pdbx_description
1 polymer ?
#
loop_
_entity_poly.entity_id
_entity_poly.type
_entity_poly.pdbx_seq_one_letter_code
_entity_poly.pdbx_strand_id
1 'polypeptide(L)'
;IVYPRAGKTILLLPIILLLTYISFSVLKKFIGEDISFDRLTNTENTRAIAWNNLITQAKSKPLTGVGIEESQNSENSWLYGFASYGIGMFGLLTITGVMAIWYELKWLRQRFSIDPYYRPMLDLCMAGIAMYFAGAVLEGYMISRVSASLCFIPIYCSAGAIIVKFALAPDQSYEYDEEEWESYGEELPA
;
A
#
# COMPACT_ATOMS: atom_id res chain seq x y z
N ILE A 1 -17.79 13.13 -5.77
CA ILE A 1 -19.17 12.84 -5.27
C ILE A 1 -19.16 11.99 -3.98
N VAL A 2 -18.03 11.44 -3.52
CA VAL A 2 -17.97 10.57 -2.32
C VAL A 2 -17.89 11.33 -0.98
N TYR A 3 -17.31 12.54 -0.95
CA TYR A 3 -17.12 13.31 0.29
C TYR A 3 -18.39 13.63 1.10
N PRO A 4 -19.57 13.97 0.50
CA PRO A 4 -20.79 14.18 1.26
C PRO A 4 -21.41 12.89 1.83
N ARG A 5 -21.02 11.71 1.31
CA ARG A 5 -21.53 10.41 1.74
C ARG A 5 -20.64 9.75 2.80
N ALA A 6 -19.31 9.95 2.72
CA ALA A 6 -18.37 9.47 3.74
C ALA A 6 -18.69 10.01 5.15
N GLY A 7 -19.18 11.26 5.24
CA GLY A 7 -19.63 11.84 6.50
C GLY A 7 -20.79 11.08 7.16
N LYS A 8 -21.70 10.48 6.37
CA LYS A 8 -22.79 9.65 6.90
C LYS A 8 -22.31 8.27 7.35
N THR A 9 -21.33 7.70 6.66
CA THR A 9 -20.75 6.39 7.03
C THR A 9 -19.93 6.48 8.32
N ILE A 10 -19.28 7.61 8.60
CA ILE A 10 -18.63 7.88 9.89
C ILE A 10 -19.63 7.82 11.05
N LEU A 11 -20.87 8.25 10.85
CA LEU A 11 -21.92 8.14 11.88
C LEU A 11 -22.31 6.69 12.19
N LEU A 12 -22.05 5.76 11.26
CA LEU A 12 -22.28 4.33 11.47
C LEU A 12 -21.11 3.63 12.16
N LEU A 13 -19.95 4.29 12.28
CA LEU A 13 -18.74 3.71 12.85
C LEU A 13 -18.95 3.17 14.28
N PRO A 14 -19.67 3.85 15.21
CA PRO A 14 -19.96 3.30 16.54
C PRO A 14 -20.81 2.02 16.49
N ILE A 15 -21.78 1.97 15.57
CA ILE A 15 -22.66 0.80 15.39
C ILE A 15 -21.85 -0.36 14.81
N ILE A 16 -21.01 -0.10 13.81
CA ILE A 16 -20.13 -1.11 13.23
C ILE A 16 -19.18 -1.66 14.31
N LEU A 17 -18.52 -0.79 15.08
CA LEU A 17 -17.65 -1.22 16.18
C LEU A 17 -18.40 -2.06 17.23
N LEU A 18 -19.62 -1.67 17.60
CA LEU A 18 -20.45 -2.42 18.54
C LEU A 18 -20.80 -3.81 17.98
N LEU A 19 -21.24 -3.88 16.72
CA LEU A 19 -21.56 -5.15 16.07
C LEU A 19 -20.32 -6.04 15.95
N THR A 20 -19.17 -5.48 15.56
CA THR A 20 -17.90 -6.21 15.52
C THR A 20 -17.54 -6.76 16.90
N TYR A 21 -17.68 -5.96 17.96
CA TYR A 21 -17.44 -6.40 19.34
C TYR A 21 -18.37 -7.54 19.77
N ILE A 22 -19.68 -7.45 19.46
CA ILE A 22 -20.66 -8.48 19.79
C ILE A 22 -20.35 -9.78 19.02
N SER A 23 -20.19 -9.71 17.70
CA SER A 23 -19.86 -10.87 16.85
C SER A 23 -18.58 -11.54 17.32
N PHE A 24 -17.56 -10.75 17.65
CA PHE A 24 -16.30 -11.25 18.17
C PHE A 24 -16.47 -11.93 19.54
N SER A 25 -17.25 -11.35 20.45
CA SER A 25 -17.53 -11.92 21.78
C SER A 25 -18.27 -13.25 21.69
N VAL A 26 -19.16 -13.40 20.70
CA VAL A 26 -19.86 -14.65 20.42
C VAL A 26 -18.89 -15.69 19.84
N LEU A 27 -18.08 -15.32 18.85
CA LEU A 27 -17.06 -16.19 18.25
C LEU A 27 -16.09 -16.76 19.28
N LYS A 28 -15.62 -15.95 20.23
CA LYS A 28 -14.78 -16.40 21.35
C LYS A 28 -15.38 -17.58 22.13
N LYS A 29 -16.68 -17.51 22.42
CA LYS A 29 -17.38 -18.57 23.16
C LYS A 29 -17.47 -19.89 22.37
N PHE A 30 -17.49 -19.80 21.04
CA PHE A 30 -17.60 -20.98 20.17
C PHE A 30 -16.25 -21.62 19.85
N ILE A 31 -15.17 -20.84 19.74
CA ILE A 31 -13.85 -21.35 19.33
C ILE A 31 -13.08 -21.97 20.50
N GLY A 32 -13.39 -21.60 21.75
CA GLY A 32 -12.79 -22.23 22.94
C GLY A 32 -11.29 -21.96 23.13
N GLU A 33 -10.65 -21.22 22.22
CA GLU A 33 -9.30 -20.71 22.39
C GLU A 33 -9.34 -19.35 23.10
N ASP A 34 -8.50 -19.19 24.12
CA ASP A 34 -8.13 -17.90 24.68
C ASP A 34 -7.38 -17.11 23.62
N ILE A 35 -8.14 -16.46 22.71
CA ILE A 35 -7.62 -15.38 21.89
C ILE A 35 -7.15 -14.32 22.89
N SER A 36 -5.85 -14.31 23.17
CA SER A 36 -5.21 -13.46 24.17
C SER A 36 -5.48 -12.00 23.80
N PHE A 37 -6.36 -11.38 24.59
CA PHE A 37 -6.59 -9.94 24.54
C PHE A 37 -5.45 -9.18 25.17
N ASP A 38 -4.48 -9.87 25.78
CA ASP A 38 -3.34 -9.23 26.40
C ASP A 38 -2.64 -8.35 25.36
N ARG A 39 -2.52 -8.74 24.09
CA ARG A 39 -1.96 -7.83 23.06
C ARG A 39 -2.82 -6.59 22.74
N LEU A 40 -4.12 -6.63 22.97
CA LEU A 40 -5.05 -5.52 22.70
C LEU A 40 -5.24 -4.60 23.90
N THR A 41 -5.10 -5.12 25.12
CA THR A 41 -5.19 -4.35 26.38
C THR A 41 -3.83 -3.96 26.93
N ASN A 42 -2.75 -4.62 26.50
CA ASN A 42 -1.40 -4.27 26.88
C ASN A 42 -1.03 -2.94 26.23
N THR A 43 -0.87 -1.94 27.09
CA THR A 43 -0.44 -0.59 26.74
C THR A 43 1.08 -0.49 26.62
N GLU A 44 1.82 -1.61 26.70
CA GLU A 44 3.24 -1.64 26.43
C GLU A 44 3.55 -1.12 25.03
N ASN A 45 4.42 -0.11 24.99
CA ASN A 45 4.87 0.51 23.77
C ASN A 45 5.95 -0.34 23.08
N THR A 46 5.54 -1.52 22.60
CA THR A 46 6.40 -2.48 21.91
C THR A 46 6.98 -1.89 20.62
N ARG A 47 6.25 -0.98 19.95
CA ARG A 47 6.72 -0.28 18.74
C ARG A 47 7.90 0.63 19.00
N ALA A 48 7.89 1.44 20.06
CA ALA A 48 9.02 2.30 20.37
C ALA A 48 10.29 1.50 20.65
N ILE A 49 10.16 0.35 21.33
CA ILE A 49 11.28 -0.56 21.58
C ILE A 49 11.80 -1.13 20.25
N ALA A 50 10.91 -1.64 19.39
CA ALA A 50 11.28 -2.16 18.08
C ALA A 50 12.00 -1.11 17.22
N TRP A 51 11.46 0.11 17.15
CA TRP A 51 12.06 1.19 16.38
C TRP A 51 13.41 1.62 16.94
N ASN A 52 13.56 1.71 18.26
CA ASN A 52 14.84 2.04 18.89
C ASN A 52 15.91 0.98 18.60
N ASN A 53 15.52 -0.30 18.59
CA ASN A 53 16.41 -1.39 18.21
C ASN A 53 16.85 -1.27 16.75
N LEU A 54 15.91 -1.03 15.81
CA LEU A 54 16.24 -0.83 14.39
C LEU A 54 17.17 0.37 14.17
N ILE A 55 16.92 1.49 14.86
CA ILE A 55 17.78 2.68 14.79
C ILE A 55 19.18 2.37 15.32
N THR A 56 19.28 1.64 16.44
CA THR A 56 20.57 1.24 17.03
C THR A 56 21.35 0.32 16.10
N GLN A 57 20.68 -0.64 15.47
CA GLN A 57 21.26 -1.53 14.46
C GLN A 57 21.70 -0.78 13.20
N ALA A 58 20.87 0.12 12.69
CA ALA A 58 21.23 0.96 11.54
C ALA A 58 22.46 1.83 11.84
N LYS A 59 22.61 2.33 13.07
CA LYS A 59 23.78 3.11 13.49
C LYS A 59 25.05 2.28 13.66
N SER A 60 24.94 1.00 14.00
CA SER A 60 26.12 0.16 14.22
C SER A 60 26.83 -0.21 12.91
N LYS A 61 26.07 -0.41 11.83
CA LYS A 61 26.60 -0.71 10.47
C LYS A 61 25.85 0.09 9.40
N PRO A 62 26.02 1.43 9.31
CA PRO A 62 25.18 2.28 8.47
C PRO A 62 25.35 2.05 6.96
N LEU A 63 26.53 1.60 6.51
CA LEU A 63 26.78 1.39 5.08
C LEU A 63 26.19 0.07 4.57
N THR A 64 26.34 -1.01 5.33
CA THR A 64 26.02 -2.38 4.89
C THR A 64 24.78 -2.96 5.54
N GLY A 65 24.32 -2.38 6.65
CA GLY A 65 23.35 -2.99 7.54
C GLY A 65 23.94 -4.13 8.37
N VAL A 66 23.13 -4.63 9.31
CA VAL A 66 23.43 -5.77 10.18
C VAL A 66 22.97 -7.11 9.61
N GLY A 67 22.23 -7.10 8.50
CA GLY A 67 21.63 -8.30 7.89
C GLY A 67 20.23 -8.61 8.42
N ILE A 68 19.49 -9.43 7.68
CA ILE A 68 18.07 -9.74 7.94
C ILE A 68 17.91 -10.53 9.25
N GLU A 69 18.83 -11.46 9.53
CA GLU A 69 18.77 -12.35 10.70
C GLU A 69 18.89 -11.58 12.03
N GLU A 70 19.72 -10.54 12.06
CA GLU A 70 19.94 -9.69 13.24
C GLU A 70 18.85 -8.61 13.38
N SER A 71 18.28 -8.16 12.25
CA SER A 71 17.13 -7.24 12.26
C SER A 71 15.84 -8.02 12.52
N GLN A 72 15.51 -8.20 13.79
CA GLN A 72 14.20 -8.68 14.21
C GLN A 72 13.26 -7.49 14.39
N ASN A 73 11.95 -7.71 14.23
CA ASN A 73 10.87 -6.72 14.36
C ASN A 73 10.67 -5.80 13.14
N SER A 74 9.86 -6.28 12.20
CA SER A 74 9.47 -5.62 10.95
C SER A 74 8.32 -4.62 11.15
N GLU A 75 8.50 -3.64 12.03
CA GLU A 75 7.46 -2.65 12.41
C GLU A 75 7.54 -1.32 11.60
N ASN A 76 8.52 -1.18 10.71
CA ASN A 76 8.65 -0.02 9.82
C ASN A 76 9.55 -0.37 8.63
N SER A 77 9.05 -0.26 7.40
CA SER A 77 9.79 -0.69 6.20
C SER A 77 11.09 0.07 5.97
N TRP A 78 11.12 1.37 6.25
CA TRP A 78 12.30 2.22 6.05
C TRP A 78 13.40 1.92 7.05
N LEU A 79 13.06 1.90 8.34
CA LEU A 79 14.01 1.58 9.40
C LEU A 79 14.50 0.14 9.28
N TYR A 80 13.60 -0.78 8.92
CA TYR A 80 13.96 -2.17 8.68
C TYR A 80 14.93 -2.29 7.50
N GLY A 81 14.60 -1.71 6.35
CA GLY A 81 15.49 -1.69 5.19
C GLY A 81 16.87 -1.07 5.50
N PHE A 82 16.89 0.00 6.28
CA PHE A 82 18.13 0.65 6.71
C PHE A 82 18.95 -0.22 7.68
N ALA A 83 18.31 -0.82 8.68
CA ALA A 83 18.97 -1.69 9.62
C ALA A 83 19.51 -2.95 8.93
N SER A 84 18.73 -3.60 8.07
CA SER A 84 19.12 -4.86 7.43
C SER A 84 20.17 -4.68 6.32
N TYR A 85 20.06 -3.66 5.48
CA TYR A 85 20.87 -3.51 4.25
C TYR A 85 21.66 -2.20 4.16
N GLY A 86 21.55 -1.31 5.14
CA GLY A 86 22.30 -0.06 5.19
C GLY A 86 21.73 1.06 4.31
N ILE A 87 22.54 2.10 4.12
CA ILE A 87 22.13 3.38 3.53
C ILE A 87 21.69 3.24 2.07
N GLY A 88 22.21 2.27 1.34
CA GLY A 88 21.84 2.01 -0.06
C GLY A 88 20.34 1.68 -0.19
N MET A 89 19.86 0.73 0.62
CA MET A 89 18.44 0.36 0.63
C MET A 89 17.56 1.49 1.16
N PHE A 90 18.00 2.18 2.22
CA PHE A 90 17.28 3.34 2.74
C PHE A 90 17.10 4.41 1.64
N GLY A 91 18.17 4.74 0.91
CA GLY A 91 18.13 5.66 -0.22
C GLY A 91 17.17 5.20 -1.33
N LEU A 92 17.19 3.92 -1.71
CA LEU A 92 16.26 3.36 -2.70
C LEU A 92 14.79 3.47 -2.26
N LEU A 93 14.49 3.17 -1.00
CA LEU A 93 13.14 3.31 -0.44
C LEU A 93 12.71 4.78 -0.40
N THR A 94 13.61 5.69 -0.03
CA THR A 94 13.34 7.13 -0.02
C THR A 94 13.08 7.65 -1.43
N ILE A 95 13.92 7.30 -2.41
CA ILE A 95 13.73 7.70 -3.82
C ILE A 95 12.38 7.17 -4.32
N THR A 96 12.09 5.89 -4.10
CA THR A 96 10.81 5.28 -4.50
C THR A 96 9.62 6.02 -3.87
N GLY A 97 9.68 6.32 -2.56
CA GLY A 97 8.63 7.08 -1.88
C GLY A 97 8.47 8.52 -2.40
N VAL A 98 9.58 9.23 -2.64
CA VAL A 98 9.56 10.58 -3.21
C VAL A 98 8.98 10.58 -4.63
N MET A 99 9.37 9.60 -5.46
CA MET A 99 8.81 9.44 -6.81
C MET A 99 7.31 9.15 -6.75
N ALA A 100 6.86 8.27 -5.86
CA ALA A 100 5.44 8.00 -5.67
C ALA A 100 4.66 9.26 -5.29
N ILE A 101 5.13 10.03 -4.30
CA ILE A 101 4.52 11.31 -3.91
C ILE A 101 4.50 12.30 -5.09
N TRP A 102 5.58 12.37 -5.86
CA TRP A 102 5.64 13.25 -7.02
C TRP A 102 4.61 12.87 -8.10
N TYR A 103 4.46 11.58 -8.40
CA TYR A 103 3.44 11.08 -9.32
C TYR A 103 2.01 11.29 -8.80
N GLU A 104 1.77 11.06 -7.51
CA GLU A 104 0.49 11.36 -6.84
C GLU A 104 0.11 12.83 -6.99
N LEU A 105 1.05 13.75 -6.74
CA LEU A 105 0.82 15.19 -6.91
C LEU A 105 0.58 15.56 -8.37
N LYS A 106 1.27 14.91 -9.31
CA LYS A 106 1.06 15.09 -10.76
C LYS A 106 -0.34 14.64 -11.16
N TRP A 107 -0.76 13.45 -10.73
CA TRP A 107 -2.09 12.90 -11.01
C TRP A 107 -3.19 13.71 -10.34
N LEU A 108 -2.98 14.18 -9.10
CA LEU A 108 -3.90 15.07 -8.42
C LEU A 108 -4.12 16.38 -9.18
N ARG A 109 -3.08 16.94 -9.81
CA ARG A 109 -3.23 18.11 -10.69
C ARG A 109 -4.00 17.77 -11.96
N GLN A 110 -3.65 16.67 -12.63
CA GLN A 110 -4.30 16.21 -13.86
C GLN A 110 -5.77 15.81 -13.66
N ARG A 111 -6.12 15.34 -12.46
CA ARG A 111 -7.49 14.98 -12.06
C ARG A 111 -8.51 16.08 -12.35
N PHE A 112 -8.13 17.35 -12.23
CA PHE A 112 -9.03 18.46 -12.48
C PHE A 112 -9.28 18.73 -13.97
N SER A 113 -8.37 18.27 -14.84
CA SER A 113 -8.48 18.37 -16.30
C SER A 113 -9.19 17.18 -16.95
N ILE A 114 -9.31 16.07 -16.23
CA ILE A 114 -9.91 14.81 -16.71
C ILE A 114 -11.44 14.85 -16.59
N ASP A 115 -12.14 14.18 -17.51
CA ASP A 115 -13.60 13.98 -17.47
C ASP A 115 -14.04 13.39 -16.10
N PRO A 116 -15.10 13.94 -15.46
CA PRO A 116 -15.64 13.43 -14.21
C PRO A 116 -15.90 11.91 -14.14
N TYR A 117 -16.14 11.25 -15.27
CA TYR A 117 -16.35 9.81 -15.39
C TYR A 117 -15.12 8.99 -14.93
N TYR A 118 -13.91 9.40 -15.32
CA TYR A 118 -12.67 8.67 -14.99
C TYR A 118 -12.10 8.98 -13.60
N ARG A 119 -12.51 10.11 -13.00
CA ARG A 119 -11.95 10.59 -11.71
C ARG A 119 -12.04 9.57 -10.57
N PRO A 120 -13.16 8.84 -10.35
CA PRO A 120 -13.24 7.87 -9.26
C PRO A 120 -12.24 6.72 -9.38
N MET A 121 -11.94 6.28 -10.60
CA MET A 121 -10.96 5.21 -10.84
C MET A 121 -9.54 5.71 -10.59
N LEU A 122 -9.23 6.94 -11.02
CA LEU A 122 -7.95 7.58 -10.69
C LEU A 122 -7.80 7.80 -9.18
N ASP A 123 -8.86 8.26 -8.50
CA ASP A 123 -8.90 8.43 -7.04
C ASP A 123 -8.65 7.11 -6.30
N LEU A 124 -9.18 5.98 -6.80
CA LEU A 124 -8.92 4.66 -6.26
C LEU A 124 -7.45 4.25 -6.39
N CYS A 125 -6.85 4.45 -7.57
CA CYS A 125 -5.43 4.13 -7.80
C CYS A 125 -4.52 4.96 -6.89
N MET A 126 -4.78 6.27 -6.81
CA MET A 126 -4.06 7.20 -5.93
C MET A 126 -4.18 6.78 -4.45
N ALA A 127 -5.40 6.48 -4.00
CA ALA A 127 -5.64 6.02 -2.63
C ALA A 127 -4.92 4.69 -2.33
N GLY A 128 -4.89 3.76 -3.28
CA GLY A 128 -4.19 2.47 -3.12
C GLY A 128 -2.68 2.64 -2.95
N ILE A 129 -2.07 3.50 -3.76
CA ILE A 129 -0.64 3.83 -3.65
C ILE A 129 -0.35 4.56 -2.34
N ALA A 130 -1.14 5.58 -2.00
CA ALA A 130 -0.99 6.32 -0.75
C ALA A 130 -1.13 5.40 0.48
N MET A 131 -2.11 4.48 0.47
CA MET A 131 -2.32 3.50 1.53
C MET A 131 -1.12 2.56 1.68
N TYR A 132 -0.54 2.11 0.57
CA TYR A 132 0.67 1.29 0.58
C TYR A 132 1.85 2.02 1.23
N PHE A 133 2.14 3.26 0.83
CA PHE A 133 3.27 3.98 1.43
C PHE A 133 3.00 4.38 2.89
N ALA A 134 1.75 4.72 3.24
CA ALA A 134 1.37 5.00 4.62
C ALA A 134 1.49 3.74 5.51
N GLY A 135 1.01 2.59 5.03
CA GLY A 135 1.11 1.32 5.74
C GLY A 135 2.57 0.88 5.92
N ALA A 136 3.43 1.12 4.93
CA ALA A 136 4.85 0.81 5.02
C ALA A 136 5.59 1.58 6.14
N VAL A 137 5.05 2.72 6.62
CA VAL A 137 5.63 3.46 7.75
C VAL A 137 5.32 2.74 9.07
N LEU A 138 4.25 1.96 9.08
CA LEU A 138 3.77 1.24 10.26
C LEU A 138 4.11 -0.26 10.22
N GLU A 139 4.54 -0.77 9.06
CA GLU A 139 4.80 -2.18 8.83
C GLU A 139 5.98 -2.37 7.88
N GLY A 140 6.78 -3.42 8.08
CA GLY A 140 7.98 -3.70 7.28
C GLY A 140 7.75 -4.52 6.02
N TYR A 141 6.55 -4.51 5.43
CA TYR A 141 6.23 -5.37 4.29
C TYR A 141 6.89 -4.95 2.97
N MET A 142 7.40 -3.72 2.80
CA MET A 142 8.07 -3.35 1.53
C MET A 142 9.35 -4.14 1.31
N ILE A 143 9.99 -4.58 2.40
CA ILE A 143 11.22 -5.37 2.38
C ILE A 143 10.92 -6.88 2.37
N SER A 144 9.68 -7.28 2.65
CA SER A 144 9.29 -8.68 2.58
C SER A 144 9.43 -9.20 1.15
N ARG A 145 10.03 -10.39 1.00
CA ARG A 145 10.20 -11.05 -0.31
C ARG A 145 8.86 -11.40 -0.96
N VAL A 146 7.84 -11.63 -0.15
CA VAL A 146 6.49 -11.97 -0.60
C VAL A 146 5.50 -11.16 0.23
N SER A 147 4.81 -10.23 -0.42
CA SER A 147 3.71 -9.47 0.17
C SER A 147 2.67 -9.21 -0.90
N ALA A 148 1.40 -9.51 -0.62
CA ALA A 148 0.30 -9.22 -1.54
C ALA A 148 0.26 -7.71 -1.89
N SER A 149 0.62 -6.85 -0.94
CA SER A 149 0.69 -5.40 -1.12
C SER A 149 1.66 -4.99 -2.24
N LEU A 150 2.77 -5.71 -2.42
CA LEU A 150 3.73 -5.46 -3.49
C LEU A 150 3.15 -5.75 -4.88
N CYS A 151 2.23 -6.72 -5.00
CA CYS A 151 1.58 -7.05 -6.27
C CYS A 151 0.55 -5.98 -6.68
N PHE A 152 -0.11 -5.33 -5.72
CA PHE A 152 -1.12 -4.32 -6.02
C PHE A 152 -0.54 -2.99 -6.49
N ILE A 153 0.66 -2.62 -6.06
CA ILE A 153 1.31 -1.37 -6.49
C ILE A 153 1.48 -1.25 -8.00
N PRO A 154 2.10 -2.21 -8.73
CA PRO A 154 2.24 -2.10 -10.17
C PRO A 154 0.88 -2.11 -10.88
N ILE A 155 -0.13 -2.79 -10.33
CA ILE A 155 -1.50 -2.78 -10.85
C ILE A 155 -2.08 -1.37 -10.76
N TYR A 156 -2.05 -0.74 -9.58
CA TYR A 156 -2.55 0.63 -9.40
C TYR A 156 -1.76 1.65 -10.21
N CYS A 157 -0.43 1.52 -10.27
CA CYS A 157 0.42 2.38 -11.08
C CYS A 157 0.07 2.29 -12.57
N SER A 158 -0.09 1.06 -13.09
CA SER A 158 -0.40 0.83 -14.51
C SER A 158 -1.82 1.31 -14.85
N ALA A 159 -2.81 0.96 -14.02
CA ALA A 159 -4.19 1.39 -14.19
C ALA A 159 -4.30 2.92 -14.15
N GLY A 160 -3.67 3.57 -13.17
CA GLY A 160 -3.64 5.03 -13.06
C GLY A 160 -3.02 5.71 -14.28
N ALA A 161 -1.87 5.20 -14.76
CA ALA A 161 -1.22 5.71 -15.96
C ALA A 161 -2.10 5.56 -17.22
N ILE A 162 -2.75 4.39 -17.37
CA ILE A 162 -3.67 4.10 -18.47
C ILE A 162 -4.87 5.05 -18.44
N ILE A 163 -5.51 5.23 -17.27
CA ILE A 163 -6.65 6.14 -17.10
C ILE A 163 -6.27 7.57 -17.51
N VAL A 164 -5.12 8.07 -17.07
CA VAL A 164 -4.65 9.41 -17.42
C VAL A 164 -4.38 9.52 -18.93
N LYS A 165 -3.80 8.49 -19.55
CA LYS A 165 -3.55 8.45 -21.00
C LYS A 165 -4.86 8.54 -21.79
N PHE A 166 -5.84 7.69 -21.50
CA PHE A 166 -7.14 7.68 -22.17
C PHE A 166 -7.91 8.98 -21.93
N ALA A 167 -7.88 9.51 -20.71
CA ALA A 167 -8.63 10.71 -20.37
C ALA A 167 -8.08 12.01 -20.99
N LEU A 168 -6.79 12.06 -21.32
CA LEU A 168 -6.16 13.24 -21.92
C LEU A 168 -6.06 13.18 -23.46
N ALA A 169 -6.29 12.01 -24.06
CA ALA A 169 -6.27 11.81 -25.50
C ALA A 169 -7.61 11.23 -26.00
N PRO A 170 -8.75 11.91 -25.81
CA PRO A 170 -10.07 11.39 -26.18
C PRO A 170 -10.22 11.21 -27.70
N ASP A 171 -9.53 12.03 -28.50
CA ASP A 171 -9.60 12.01 -29.96
C ASP A 171 -8.64 11.00 -30.61
N GLN A 172 -7.75 10.38 -29.83
CA GLN A 172 -7.17 9.11 -30.25
C GLN A 172 -8.23 8.05 -30.03
N SER A 173 -9.21 8.00 -30.96
CA SER A 173 -9.86 6.74 -31.24
C SER A 173 -8.73 5.76 -31.44
N TYR A 174 -8.54 4.85 -30.49
CA TYR A 174 -7.71 3.70 -30.72
C TYR A 174 -8.40 3.03 -31.90
N GLU A 175 -7.89 3.30 -33.10
CA GLU A 175 -8.14 2.44 -34.25
C GLU A 175 -7.80 1.06 -33.70
N TYR A 176 -8.86 0.30 -33.48
CA TYR A 176 -8.73 -1.06 -33.02
C TYR A 176 -8.03 -1.75 -34.18
N ASP A 177 -6.72 -1.91 -34.06
CA ASP A 177 -5.91 -2.56 -35.06
C ASP A 177 -6.23 -4.05 -34.97
N GLU A 178 -7.30 -4.46 -35.67
CA GLU A 178 -7.75 -5.86 -35.73
C GLU A 178 -6.61 -6.77 -36.19
N GLU A 179 -5.72 -6.27 -37.06
CA GLU A 179 -4.56 -7.01 -37.57
C GLU A 179 -3.56 -7.34 -36.45
N GLU A 180 -3.35 -6.45 -35.47
CA GLU A 180 -2.46 -6.71 -34.34
C GLU A 180 -2.98 -7.86 -33.47
N TRP A 181 -4.30 -7.93 -33.23
CA TRP A 181 -4.92 -8.99 -32.43
C TRP A 181 -5.06 -10.32 -33.15
N GLU A 182 -5.34 -10.31 -34.46
CA GLU A 182 -5.37 -11.54 -35.27
C GLU A 182 -3.99 -12.22 -35.29
N SER A 183 -2.90 -11.45 -35.28
CA SER A 183 -1.54 -12.00 -35.22
C SER A 183 -1.24 -12.80 -33.94
N TYR A 184 -1.85 -12.44 -32.80
CA TYR A 184 -1.69 -13.18 -31.55
C TYR A 184 -2.52 -14.47 -31.49
N GLY A 185 -3.53 -14.62 -32.36
CA GLY A 185 -4.40 -15.80 -32.44
C GLY A 185 -3.83 -16.95 -33.25
N GLU A 186 -2.97 -16.67 -34.25
CA GLU A 186 -2.45 -17.68 -35.18
C GLU A 186 -1.26 -18.50 -34.63
N GLU A 187 -0.57 -18.03 -33.59
CA GLU A 187 0.62 -18.71 -33.04
C GLU A 187 0.33 -19.72 -31.91
N LEU A 188 -0.94 -20.02 -31.59
CA LEU A 188 -1.23 -21.06 -30.60
C LEU A 188 -1.02 -22.46 -31.21
N PRO A 189 0.01 -23.22 -30.80
CA PRO A 189 0.17 -24.59 -31.24
C PRO A 189 -1.03 -25.43 -30.79
N ALA A 190 -1.58 -26.20 -31.72
CA ALA A 190 -2.74 -27.08 -31.52
C ALA A 190 -2.52 -28.16 -30.46
#